data_AF-A0A2K9PK06-F1
#
_entry.id   AF-A0A2K9PK06-F1
#
_cell.length_a   1.000
_cell.length_b   1.000
_cell.length_c   1.000
_cell.angle_alpha   90.00
_cell.angle_beta   90.00
_cell.angle_gamma   90.00
#
_symmetry.space_group_name_H-M   'P 1'
#
loop_
_entity.id
_entity.type
_entity.pdbx_description
1 polymer ?
#
loop_
_entity_poly.entity_id
_entity_poly.type
_entity_poly.pdbx_seq_one_letter_code
_entity_poly.pdbx_strand_id
1 'polypeptide(L)'
;MNPIQILSVVIIIFLFAGIRIVYEYKRAPKFRFGKYIKTLKPGFRWVIPIIETIQIVDIRVITINIVSQEVMTEDNVPCSIDGVLFFKINDPERAVLEVEEYKFAITQLAQAALRDVCGKVELDTILSKREEMGKNIKSIVEIETKEWGIDINDVKIKDIQLPENMRRMMANQAEAERSRRARIILALAEEQAAGKLLEAGKLIDQSPSAIKLRLYQTLSNIAAEKNSTILFPFPEEVLPRKANNKKKKKKK
;
A
#
# COMPACT_ATOMS: atom_id res chain seq x y z
N MET A 1 30.33 -22.11 -61.74
CA MET A 1 30.37 -22.50 -60.32
C MET A 1 30.04 -23.98 -60.26
N ASN A 2 30.95 -24.83 -59.79
CA ASN A 2 30.73 -26.27 -59.84
C ASN A 2 29.49 -26.63 -59.00
N PRO A 3 28.63 -27.57 -59.42
CA PRO A 3 27.43 -27.94 -58.65
C PRO A 3 27.77 -28.37 -57.21
N ILE A 4 28.97 -28.94 -57.02
CA ILE A 4 29.53 -29.32 -55.72
C ILE A 4 29.82 -28.10 -54.83
N GLN A 5 30.27 -26.98 -55.39
CA GLN A 5 30.53 -25.75 -54.64
C GLN A 5 29.22 -25.08 -54.20
N ILE A 6 28.18 -25.13 -55.03
CA ILE A 6 26.86 -24.62 -54.68
C ILE A 6 26.27 -25.44 -53.52
N LEU A 7 26.37 -26.78 -53.61
CA LEU A 7 25.89 -27.67 -52.56
C LEU A 7 26.62 -27.46 -51.22
N SER A 8 27.95 -27.27 -51.25
CA SER A 8 28.73 -27.01 -50.03
C SER A 8 28.34 -25.69 -49.37
N VAL A 9 28.12 -24.64 -50.16
CA VAL A 9 27.70 -23.33 -49.64
C VAL A 9 26.32 -23.42 -49.00
N VAL A 10 25.37 -24.14 -49.62
CA VAL A 10 24.02 -24.36 -49.07
C VAL A 10 24.07 -25.13 -47.75
N ILE A 11 24.90 -26.18 -47.65
CA ILE A 11 25.07 -26.97 -46.41
C ILE A 11 25.65 -26.11 -45.28
N ILE A 12 26.64 -25.27 -45.60
CA ILE A 12 27.26 -24.35 -44.63
C ILE A 12 26.23 -23.35 -44.11
N ILE A 13 25.46 -22.72 -45.01
CA ILE A 13 24.39 -21.79 -44.64
C ILE A 13 23.34 -22.47 -43.76
N PHE A 14 22.98 -23.72 -44.08
CA PHE A 14 22.01 -24.49 -43.29
C PHE A 14 22.51 -24.79 -41.87
N LEU A 15 23.79 -25.14 -41.71
CA LEU A 15 24.43 -25.36 -40.41
C LEU A 15 24.44 -24.09 -39.57
N PHE A 16 24.82 -22.95 -40.16
CA PHE A 16 24.84 -21.67 -39.44
C PHE A 16 23.43 -21.12 -39.12
N ALA A 17 22.45 -21.36 -40.00
CA ALA A 17 21.05 -20.92 -39.78
C ALA A 17 20.38 -21.57 -38.56
N GLY A 18 20.88 -22.74 -38.12
CA GLY A 18 20.37 -23.46 -36.96
C GLY A 18 20.90 -22.96 -35.61
N ILE A 19 21.86 -22.03 -35.60
CA ILE A 19 22.48 -21.54 -34.37
C ILE A 19 21.53 -20.58 -33.64
N ARG A 20 21.12 -20.93 -32.42
CA ARG A 20 20.29 -20.10 -31.54
C ARG A 20 20.95 -19.95 -30.17
N ILE A 21 20.93 -18.74 -29.64
CA ILE A 21 21.41 -18.44 -28.28
C ILE A 21 20.19 -18.24 -27.37
N VAL A 22 20.10 -19.04 -26.30
CA VAL A 22 19.07 -18.90 -25.28
C VAL A 22 19.70 -18.28 -24.04
N TYR A 23 19.23 -17.10 -23.65
CA TYR A 23 19.68 -16.41 -22.45
C TYR A 23 19.22 -17.13 -21.16
N GLU A 24 19.90 -16.89 -20.04
CA GLU A 24 19.63 -17.56 -18.76
C GLU A 24 18.20 -17.36 -18.24
N TYR A 25 17.65 -16.17 -18.46
CA TYR A 25 16.29 -15.79 -18.07
C TYR A 25 15.22 -16.27 -19.07
N LYS A 26 15.60 -17.04 -20.09
CA LYS A 26 14.71 -17.56 -21.12
C LYS A 26 14.71 -19.08 -21.12
N ARG A 27 13.56 -19.66 -21.38
CA ARG A 27 13.38 -21.08 -21.67
C ARG A 27 12.74 -21.24 -23.02
N ALA A 28 13.08 -22.33 -23.68
CA ALA A 28 12.74 -22.52 -25.08
C ALA A 28 12.14 -23.92 -25.29
N PRO A 29 10.81 -24.10 -25.16
CA PRO A 29 10.11 -25.30 -25.62
C PRO A 29 10.44 -25.57 -27.09
N LYS A 30 11.01 -26.74 -27.37
CA LYS A 30 11.37 -27.17 -28.73
C LYS A 30 10.33 -28.15 -29.27
N PHE A 31 9.83 -27.81 -30.44
CA PHE A 31 8.90 -28.62 -31.22
C PHE A 31 9.60 -29.16 -32.46
N ARG A 32 9.23 -30.37 -32.88
CA ARG A 32 9.66 -30.98 -34.13
C ARG A 32 8.43 -31.53 -34.84
N PHE A 33 8.17 -31.07 -36.07
CA PHE A 33 6.94 -31.41 -36.79
C PHE A 33 5.67 -31.24 -35.93
N GLY A 34 5.62 -30.21 -35.08
CA GLY A 34 4.51 -29.95 -34.17
C GLY A 34 4.47 -30.76 -32.88
N LYS A 35 5.33 -31.77 -32.68
CA LYS A 35 5.42 -32.51 -31.41
C LYS A 35 6.43 -31.87 -30.47
N TYR A 36 6.06 -31.70 -29.21
CA TYR A 36 6.99 -31.30 -28.16
C TYR A 36 8.05 -32.39 -27.95
N ILE A 37 9.33 -31.99 -27.85
CA ILE A 37 10.43 -32.91 -27.54
C ILE A 37 11.00 -32.61 -26.17
N LYS A 38 11.44 -31.36 -25.99
CA LYS A 38 12.16 -30.93 -24.79
C LYS A 38 12.18 -29.42 -24.65
N THR A 39 12.29 -28.96 -23.42
CA THR A 39 12.63 -27.58 -23.11
C THR A 39 14.13 -27.38 -23.14
N LEU A 40 14.60 -26.46 -23.98
CA LEU A 40 16.01 -26.09 -24.09
C LEU A 40 16.42 -25.24 -22.88
N LYS A 41 17.46 -25.69 -22.18
CA LYS A 41 18.15 -24.92 -21.14
C LYS A 41 19.04 -23.84 -21.78
N PRO A 42 19.34 -22.75 -21.04
CA PRO A 42 20.21 -21.65 -21.47
C PRO A 42 21.53 -22.10 -22.08
N GLY A 43 22.09 -21.24 -22.91
CA GLY A 43 23.37 -21.44 -23.59
C GLY A 43 23.23 -21.62 -25.10
N PHE A 44 24.33 -22.08 -25.71
CA PHE A 44 24.42 -22.33 -27.14
C PHE A 44 23.60 -23.57 -27.51
N ARG A 45 22.61 -23.41 -28.38
CA ARG A 45 21.74 -24.51 -28.85
C ARG A 45 21.64 -24.49 -30.36
N TRP A 46 21.89 -25.65 -30.94
CA TRP A 46 21.68 -25.87 -32.36
C TRP A 46 20.32 -26.52 -32.60
N VAL A 47 19.55 -25.93 -33.50
CA VAL A 47 18.17 -26.30 -33.83
C VAL A 47 18.09 -26.46 -35.33
N ILE A 48 17.48 -27.55 -35.79
CA ILE A 48 17.43 -27.84 -37.22
C ILE A 48 16.43 -26.88 -37.87
N PRO A 49 16.88 -25.94 -38.72
CA PRO A 49 15.96 -25.00 -39.37
C PRO A 49 14.96 -25.80 -40.24
N ILE A 50 13.75 -25.26 -40.43
CA ILE A 50 12.62 -25.87 -41.16
C ILE A 50 11.88 -26.98 -40.39
N ILE A 51 12.59 -27.89 -39.75
CA ILE A 51 11.99 -29.07 -39.07
C ILE A 51 11.62 -28.76 -37.61
N GLU A 52 12.45 -27.96 -36.94
CA GLU A 52 12.31 -27.66 -35.52
C GLU A 52 11.93 -26.20 -35.31
N THR A 53 10.92 -25.97 -34.48
CA THR A 53 10.49 -24.64 -34.05
C THR A 53 10.71 -24.49 -32.54
N ILE A 54 11.02 -23.26 -32.12
CA ILE A 54 11.22 -22.93 -30.72
C ILE A 54 10.33 -21.74 -30.39
N GLN A 55 9.62 -21.83 -29.28
CA GLN A 55 8.98 -20.69 -28.65
C GLN A 55 9.84 -20.23 -27.47
N ILE A 56 10.03 -18.91 -27.30
CA ILE A 56 10.88 -18.39 -26.22
C ILE A 56 9.98 -17.80 -25.15
N VAL A 57 10.15 -18.27 -23.93
CA VAL A 57 9.38 -17.87 -22.75
C VAL A 57 10.33 -17.27 -21.72
N ASP A 58 9.98 -16.11 -21.16
CA ASP A 58 10.72 -15.49 -20.07
C ASP A 58 10.28 -16.09 -18.73
N ILE A 59 11.24 -16.49 -17.90
CA ILE A 59 10.96 -17.07 -16.57
C ILE A 59 11.02 -16.05 -15.44
N ARG A 60 11.34 -14.78 -15.74
CA ARG A 60 11.31 -13.71 -14.74
C ARG A 60 9.88 -13.38 -14.33
N VAL A 61 9.76 -12.63 -13.24
CA VAL A 61 8.47 -12.07 -12.82
C VAL A 61 8.01 -11.09 -13.91
N ILE A 62 6.85 -11.39 -14.49
CA ILE A 62 6.16 -10.57 -15.46
C ILE A 62 5.01 -9.88 -14.72
N THR A 63 4.82 -8.61 -15.06
CA THR A 63 3.74 -7.79 -14.53
C THR A 63 2.70 -7.56 -15.60
N ILE A 64 1.43 -7.83 -15.28
CA ILE A 64 0.28 -7.52 -16.14
C ILE A 64 -0.70 -6.64 -15.36
N ASN A 65 -1.20 -5.60 -16.04
CA ASN A 65 -2.26 -4.75 -15.50
C ASN A 65 -3.62 -5.40 -15.76
N ILE A 66 -4.44 -5.45 -14.72
CA ILE A 66 -5.83 -5.85 -14.79
C ILE A 66 -6.62 -4.61 -15.21
N VAL A 67 -7.33 -4.69 -16.33
CA VAL A 67 -8.16 -3.56 -16.82
C VAL A 67 -9.26 -3.25 -15.81
N SER A 68 -9.52 -1.97 -15.58
CA SER A 68 -10.56 -1.47 -14.67
C SER A 68 -11.92 -2.13 -14.95
N GLN A 69 -12.59 -2.58 -13.89
CA GLN A 69 -13.90 -3.22 -13.92
C GLN A 69 -14.88 -2.45 -13.03
N GLU A 70 -16.08 -2.18 -13.54
CA GLU A 70 -17.18 -1.68 -12.73
C GLU A 70 -17.82 -2.84 -11.93
N VAL A 71 -17.86 -2.68 -10.61
CA VAL A 71 -18.36 -3.69 -9.67
C VAL A 71 -19.25 -3.01 -8.65
N MET A 72 -20.32 -3.70 -8.26
CA MET A 72 -21.13 -3.33 -7.11
C MET A 72 -20.63 -4.09 -5.89
N THR A 73 -20.30 -3.37 -4.83
CA THR A 73 -19.90 -3.93 -3.53
C THR A 73 -21.08 -4.50 -2.75
N GLU A 74 -20.82 -5.21 -1.66
CA GLU A 74 -21.87 -5.78 -0.79
C GLU A 74 -22.83 -4.70 -0.24
N ASP A 75 -22.32 -3.49 0.00
CA ASP A 75 -23.08 -2.33 0.47
C ASP A 75 -23.77 -1.54 -0.66
N ASN A 76 -23.89 -2.14 -1.86
CA ASN A 76 -24.50 -1.52 -3.04
C ASN A 76 -23.85 -0.20 -3.46
N VAL A 77 -22.53 -0.06 -3.27
CA VAL A 77 -21.78 1.09 -3.76
C VAL A 77 -21.12 0.73 -5.10
N PRO A 78 -21.45 1.44 -6.20
CA PRO A 78 -20.79 1.23 -7.47
C PRO A 78 -19.38 1.80 -7.41
N CYS A 79 -18.40 1.02 -7.84
CA CYS A 79 -17.00 1.44 -7.92
C CYS A 79 -16.29 0.79 -9.12
N SER A 80 -15.28 1.46 -9.66
CA SER A 80 -14.40 0.90 -10.67
C SER A 80 -13.07 0.54 -10.03
N ILE A 81 -12.65 -0.72 -10.15
CA ILE A 81 -11.46 -1.23 -9.48
C ILE A 81 -10.49 -1.76 -10.54
N ASP A 82 -9.22 -1.36 -10.43
CA ASP A 82 -8.13 -1.91 -11.22
C ASP A 82 -7.02 -2.50 -10.34
N GLY A 83 -6.11 -3.24 -10.97
CA GLY A 83 -5.09 -3.97 -10.23
C GLY A 83 -3.91 -4.37 -11.09
N VAL A 84 -2.92 -4.95 -10.44
CA VAL A 84 -1.69 -5.44 -11.06
C VAL A 84 -1.39 -6.83 -10.54
N LEU A 85 -1.13 -7.74 -11.47
CA LEU A 85 -0.75 -9.12 -11.21
C LEU A 85 0.74 -9.30 -11.48
N PHE A 86 1.44 -9.93 -10.54
CA PHE A 86 2.81 -10.37 -10.68
C PHE A 86 2.84 -11.90 -10.72
N PHE A 87 3.35 -12.47 -11.82
CA PHE A 87 3.49 -13.92 -11.96
C PHE A 87 4.81 -14.26 -12.63
N LYS A 88 5.25 -15.50 -12.46
CA LYS A 88 6.41 -16.07 -13.15
C LYS A 88 6.04 -17.43 -13.73
N ILE A 89 6.73 -17.81 -14.80
CA ILE A 89 6.50 -19.11 -15.44
C ILE A 89 7.49 -20.10 -14.84
N ASN A 90 6.98 -21.07 -14.08
CA ASN A 90 7.81 -22.13 -13.50
C ASN A 90 8.02 -23.28 -14.49
N ASP A 91 6.95 -23.64 -15.21
CA ASP A 91 6.98 -24.69 -16.22
C ASP A 91 6.62 -24.14 -17.62
N PRO A 92 7.62 -23.87 -18.48
CA PRO A 92 7.40 -23.29 -19.80
C PRO A 92 6.80 -24.28 -20.79
N GLU A 93 6.83 -25.59 -20.51
CA GLU A 93 6.17 -26.60 -21.34
C GLU A 93 4.66 -26.48 -21.19
N ARG A 94 4.16 -26.58 -19.95
CA ARG A 94 2.74 -26.46 -19.65
C ARG A 94 2.18 -25.10 -20.03
N ALA A 95 2.92 -24.02 -19.80
CA ALA A 95 2.47 -22.67 -20.14
C ALA A 95 2.26 -22.44 -21.65
N VAL A 96 2.86 -23.26 -22.52
CA VAL A 96 2.70 -23.18 -23.98
C VAL A 96 1.75 -24.24 -24.52
N LEU A 97 1.68 -25.41 -23.88
CA LEU A 97 0.85 -26.52 -24.35
C LEU A 97 -0.60 -26.45 -23.85
N GLU A 98 -0.79 -26.02 -22.60
CA GLU A 98 -2.11 -26.04 -21.94
C GLU A 98 -2.94 -24.80 -22.26
N VAL A 99 -2.30 -23.67 -22.60
CA VAL A 99 -2.98 -22.40 -22.87
C VAL A 99 -2.39 -21.73 -24.11
N GLU A 100 -3.25 -21.35 -25.05
CA GLU A 100 -2.87 -20.65 -26.28
C GLU A 100 -2.20 -19.30 -25.97
N GLU A 101 -2.92 -18.42 -25.25
CA GLU A 101 -2.39 -17.14 -24.79
C GLU A 101 -2.55 -17.00 -23.26
N TYR A 102 -1.55 -17.50 -22.53
CA TYR A 102 -1.55 -17.46 -21.06
C TYR A 102 -1.74 -16.05 -20.49
N LYS A 103 -1.19 -15.01 -21.15
CA LYS A 103 -1.34 -13.63 -20.69
C LYS A 103 -2.80 -13.18 -20.70
N PHE A 104 -3.52 -13.50 -21.76
CA PHE A 104 -4.93 -13.16 -21.91
C PHE A 104 -5.78 -13.95 -20.92
N ALA A 105 -5.59 -15.28 -20.87
CA ALA A 105 -6.32 -16.16 -19.96
C ALA A 105 -6.16 -15.73 -18.49
N ILE A 106 -4.93 -15.46 -18.05
CA ILE A 106 -4.65 -14.98 -16.70
C ILE A 106 -5.31 -13.63 -16.42
N THR A 107 -5.29 -12.71 -17.39
CA THR A 107 -5.93 -11.39 -17.22
C THR A 107 -7.44 -11.54 -17.02
N GLN A 108 -8.09 -12.39 -17.81
CA GLN A 108 -9.53 -12.67 -17.69
C GLN A 108 -9.87 -13.33 -16.34
N LEU A 109 -9.08 -14.31 -15.93
CA LEU A 109 -9.26 -14.96 -14.64
C LEU A 109 -9.08 -13.98 -13.48
N ALA A 110 -8.05 -13.14 -13.54
CA ALA A 110 -7.83 -12.11 -12.53
C ALA A 110 -8.98 -11.08 -12.49
N GLN A 111 -9.55 -10.71 -13.63
CA GLN A 111 -10.74 -9.84 -13.68
C GLN A 111 -11.97 -10.50 -13.05
N ALA A 112 -12.21 -11.78 -13.34
CA ALA A 112 -13.31 -12.54 -12.76
C ALA A 112 -13.15 -12.66 -11.25
N ALA A 113 -11.96 -13.03 -10.77
CA ALA A 113 -11.65 -13.15 -9.35
C ALA A 113 -11.76 -11.80 -8.61
N LEU A 114 -11.27 -10.71 -9.22
CA LEU A 114 -11.40 -9.37 -8.66
C LEU A 114 -12.86 -8.96 -8.53
N ARG A 115 -13.68 -9.20 -9.57
CA ARG A 115 -15.12 -8.92 -9.54
C ARG A 115 -15.83 -9.73 -8.45
N ASP A 116 -15.53 -11.02 -8.33
CA ASP A 116 -16.17 -11.91 -7.35
C ASP A 116 -15.82 -11.53 -5.90
N VAL A 117 -14.54 -11.27 -5.60
CA VAL A 117 -14.10 -10.88 -4.26
C VAL A 117 -14.64 -9.50 -3.89
N CYS A 118 -14.55 -8.52 -4.78
CA CYS A 118 -15.04 -7.17 -4.50
C CYS A 118 -16.57 -7.09 -4.38
N GLY A 119 -17.31 -8.00 -5.01
CA GLY A 119 -18.77 -8.07 -4.87
C GLY A 119 -19.25 -8.67 -3.54
N LYS A 120 -18.40 -9.43 -2.84
CA LYS A 120 -18.73 -10.11 -1.56
C LYS A 120 -18.27 -9.34 -0.32
N VAL A 121 -17.78 -8.12 -0.51
CA VAL A 121 -17.12 -7.35 0.54
C VAL A 121 -17.59 -5.89 0.49
N GLU A 122 -17.76 -5.28 1.65
CA GLU A 122 -18.08 -3.86 1.79
C GLU A 122 -16.93 -2.95 1.28
N LEU A 123 -17.29 -1.78 0.74
CA LEU A 123 -16.33 -0.79 0.23
C LEU A 123 -15.24 -0.41 1.24
N ASP A 124 -15.59 -0.20 2.51
CA ASP A 124 -14.62 0.21 3.54
C ASP A 124 -13.55 -0.86 3.76
N THR A 125 -13.93 -2.13 3.69
CA THR A 125 -12.99 -3.25 3.82
C THR A 125 -12.05 -3.31 2.62
N ILE A 126 -12.54 -3.02 1.40
CA ILE A 126 -11.69 -2.92 0.21
C ILE A 126 -10.70 -1.75 0.34
N LEU A 127 -11.12 -0.62 0.91
CA LEU A 127 -10.27 0.56 1.10
C LEU A 127 -9.22 0.36 2.21
N SER A 128 -9.61 -0.25 3.33
CA SER A 128 -8.78 -0.39 4.54
C SER A 128 -7.89 -1.64 4.51
N LYS A 129 -8.35 -2.75 3.95
CA LYS A 129 -7.67 -4.06 3.97
C LYS A 129 -7.25 -4.54 2.58
N ARG A 130 -6.67 -3.65 1.78
CA ARG A 130 -6.22 -3.93 0.40
C ARG A 130 -5.29 -5.14 0.30
N GLU A 131 -4.40 -5.34 1.27
CA GLU A 131 -3.44 -6.45 1.25
C GLU A 131 -4.12 -7.81 1.48
N GLU A 132 -5.14 -7.86 2.34
CA GLU A 132 -5.95 -9.07 2.58
C GLU A 132 -6.76 -9.43 1.33
N MET A 133 -7.36 -8.43 0.68
CA MET A 133 -8.07 -8.64 -0.59
C MET A 133 -7.14 -9.15 -1.70
N GLY A 134 -5.94 -8.61 -1.80
CA GLY A 134 -4.91 -9.09 -2.74
C GLY A 134 -4.56 -10.56 -2.51
N LYS A 135 -4.42 -11.00 -1.24
CA LYS A 135 -4.16 -12.41 -0.90
C LYS A 135 -5.34 -13.32 -1.25
N ASN A 136 -6.57 -12.88 -1.03
CA ASN A 136 -7.77 -13.64 -1.40
C ASN A 136 -7.87 -13.81 -2.92
N ILE A 137 -7.72 -12.72 -3.69
CA ILE A 137 -7.72 -12.78 -5.15
C ILE A 137 -6.59 -13.68 -5.66
N LYS A 138 -5.38 -13.54 -5.11
CA LYS A 138 -4.25 -14.41 -5.43
C LYS A 138 -4.61 -15.88 -5.26
N SER A 139 -5.20 -16.26 -4.13
CA SER A 139 -5.51 -17.67 -3.83
C SER A 139 -6.48 -18.28 -4.85
N ILE A 140 -7.45 -17.50 -5.33
CA ILE A 140 -8.43 -17.95 -6.34
C ILE A 140 -7.72 -18.14 -7.68
N VAL A 141 -6.95 -17.17 -8.13
CA VAL A 141 -6.27 -17.23 -9.44
C VAL A 141 -5.18 -18.32 -9.43
N GLU A 142 -4.50 -18.54 -8.30
CA GLU A 142 -3.40 -19.51 -8.19
C GLU A 142 -3.86 -20.97 -8.33
N ILE A 143 -5.12 -21.27 -8.00
CA ILE A 143 -5.69 -22.62 -8.14
C ILE A 143 -5.72 -23.03 -9.62
N GLU A 144 -6.22 -22.15 -10.49
CA GLU A 144 -6.34 -22.46 -11.92
C GLU A 144 -4.98 -22.31 -12.65
N THR A 145 -4.17 -21.30 -12.31
CA THR A 145 -2.88 -21.08 -13.01
C THR A 145 -1.84 -22.16 -12.72
N LYS A 146 -2.00 -22.94 -11.65
CA LYS A 146 -1.13 -24.08 -11.32
C LYS A 146 -1.17 -25.16 -12.38
N GLU A 147 -2.32 -25.42 -12.99
CA GLU A 147 -2.46 -26.39 -14.08
C GLU A 147 -1.61 -25.97 -15.28
N TRP A 148 -1.56 -24.66 -15.56
CA TRP A 148 -0.79 -24.06 -16.64
C TRP A 148 0.72 -23.92 -16.34
N GLY A 149 1.18 -24.31 -15.15
CA GLY A 149 2.59 -24.18 -14.78
C GLY A 149 3.04 -22.75 -14.45
N ILE A 150 2.09 -21.88 -14.09
CA ILE A 150 2.31 -20.47 -13.82
C ILE A 150 2.11 -20.20 -12.33
N ASP A 151 3.12 -19.57 -11.72
CA ASP A 151 3.14 -19.27 -10.30
C ASP A 151 2.84 -17.78 -10.08
N ILE A 152 1.86 -17.47 -9.23
CA ILE A 152 1.45 -16.11 -8.92
C ILE A 152 2.25 -15.62 -7.73
N ASN A 153 3.09 -14.61 -7.95
CA ASN A 153 3.84 -13.99 -6.89
C ASN A 153 2.93 -13.15 -5.99
N ASP A 154 2.19 -12.22 -6.59
CA ASP A 154 1.37 -11.26 -5.85
C ASP A 154 0.25 -10.65 -6.71
N VAL A 155 -0.84 -10.23 -6.07
CA VAL A 155 -1.93 -9.46 -6.68
C VAL A 155 -2.13 -8.20 -5.86
N LYS A 156 -2.04 -7.03 -6.52
CA LYS A 156 -2.22 -5.74 -5.86
C LYS A 156 -3.39 -5.00 -6.48
N ILE A 157 -4.28 -4.51 -5.63
CA ILE A 157 -5.27 -3.50 -6.01
C ILE A 157 -4.54 -2.18 -6.19
N LYS A 158 -4.72 -1.53 -7.34
CA LYS A 158 -4.02 -0.30 -7.67
C LYS A 158 -4.88 0.90 -7.28
N ASP A 159 -5.97 1.13 -7.99
CA ASP A 159 -6.87 2.26 -7.78
C ASP A 159 -8.34 1.78 -7.64
N ILE A 160 -9.10 2.53 -6.84
CA ILE A 160 -10.54 2.34 -6.64
C ILE A 160 -11.19 3.68 -6.93
N GLN A 161 -11.96 3.74 -8.01
CA GLN A 161 -12.65 4.94 -8.46
C GLN A 161 -14.12 4.87 -8.04
N LEU A 162 -14.56 5.92 -7.35
CA LEU A 162 -15.92 6.08 -6.88
C LEU A 162 -16.62 7.17 -7.70
N PRO A 163 -17.95 7.08 -7.91
CA PRO A 163 -18.73 8.16 -8.48
C PRO A 163 -18.48 9.46 -7.70
N GLU A 164 -18.42 10.58 -8.42
CA GLU A 164 -18.04 11.87 -7.83
C GLU A 164 -18.93 12.27 -6.64
N ASN A 165 -20.24 12.02 -6.74
CA ASN A 165 -21.19 12.31 -5.67
C ASN A 165 -20.85 11.53 -4.39
N MET A 166 -20.60 10.22 -4.49
CA MET A 166 -20.26 9.38 -3.34
C MET A 166 -18.93 9.78 -2.71
N ARG A 167 -17.90 10.02 -3.53
CA ARG A 167 -16.59 10.47 -3.05
C ARG A 167 -16.67 11.77 -2.25
N ARG A 168 -17.48 12.73 -2.68
CA ARG A 168 -17.71 13.99 -1.94
C ARG A 168 -18.43 13.74 -0.61
N MET A 169 -19.47 12.91 -0.60
CA MET A 169 -20.21 12.60 0.63
C MET A 169 -19.35 11.87 1.65
N MET A 170 -18.57 10.87 1.21
CA MET A 170 -17.63 10.15 2.07
C MET A 170 -16.53 11.08 2.61
N ALA A 171 -16.02 12.01 1.79
CA ALA A 171 -15.03 12.98 2.25
C ALA A 171 -15.61 13.89 3.36
N ASN A 172 -16.82 14.40 3.18
CA ASN A 172 -17.51 15.22 4.18
C ASN A 172 -17.77 14.43 5.48
N GLN A 173 -18.21 13.17 5.37
CA GLN A 173 -18.42 12.30 6.52
C GLN A 173 -17.12 12.02 7.28
N ALA A 174 -16.04 11.70 6.55
CA ALA A 174 -14.73 11.45 7.13
C ALA A 174 -14.16 12.70 7.81
N GLU A 175 -14.37 13.89 7.25
CA GLU A 175 -13.96 15.16 7.86
C GLU A 175 -14.76 15.45 9.14
N ALA A 176 -16.08 15.25 9.12
CA ALA A 176 -16.93 15.43 10.30
C ALA A 176 -16.53 14.47 11.43
N GLU A 177 -16.29 13.19 11.12
CA GLU A 177 -15.87 12.19 12.09
C GLU A 177 -14.45 12.48 12.62
N ARG A 178 -13.52 12.91 11.77
CA ARG A 178 -12.18 13.35 12.21
C ARG A 178 -12.25 14.56 13.12
N SER A 179 -13.08 15.56 12.79
CA SER A 179 -13.29 16.76 13.61
C SER A 179 -13.91 16.41 14.97
N ARG A 180 -14.91 15.52 14.98
CA ARG A 180 -15.51 14.98 16.22
C ARG A 180 -14.46 14.28 17.08
N ARG A 181 -13.68 13.36 16.50
CA ARG A 181 -12.61 12.63 17.21
C ARG A 181 -11.56 13.57 17.77
N ALA A 182 -11.12 14.56 16.98
CA ALA A 182 -10.16 15.56 17.42
C ALA A 182 -10.68 16.36 18.64
N ARG A 183 -11.95 16.76 18.64
CA ARG A 183 -12.57 17.48 19.76
C ARG A 183 -12.64 16.64 21.03
N ILE A 184 -12.97 15.35 20.91
CA ILE A 184 -12.99 14.42 22.06
C ILE A 184 -11.59 14.25 22.62
N ILE A 185 -10.58 14.04 21.76
CA ILE A 185 -9.19 13.91 22.17
C ILE A 185 -8.70 15.18 22.87
N LEU A 186 -9.06 16.36 22.35
CA LEU A 186 -8.70 17.65 22.96
C LEU A 186 -9.36 17.83 24.33
N ALA A 187 -10.66 17.54 24.47
CA ALA A 187 -11.35 17.64 25.74
C ALA A 187 -10.75 16.68 26.79
N LEU A 188 -10.41 15.44 26.41
CA LEU A 188 -9.72 14.48 27.27
C LEU A 188 -8.32 14.97 27.66
N ALA A 189 -7.58 15.57 26.71
CA ALA A 189 -6.26 16.13 26.98
C ALA A 189 -6.36 17.33 27.96
N GLU A 190 -7.36 18.20 27.81
CA GLU A 190 -7.61 19.31 28.73
C GLU A 190 -7.99 18.83 30.13
N GLU A 191 -8.85 17.81 30.24
CA GLU A 191 -9.21 17.20 31.53
C GLU A 191 -7.97 16.61 32.22
N GLN A 192 -7.16 15.84 31.50
CA GLN A 192 -5.93 15.25 32.02
C GLN A 192 -4.92 16.33 32.45
N ALA A 193 -4.76 17.38 31.65
CA ALA A 193 -3.87 18.50 31.96
C ALA A 193 -4.35 19.25 33.21
N ALA A 194 -5.64 19.57 33.30
CA ALA A 194 -6.24 20.23 34.47
C ALA A 194 -6.07 19.38 35.74
N GLY A 195 -6.28 18.06 35.64
CA GLY A 195 -6.05 17.13 36.76
C GLY A 195 -4.61 17.16 37.25
N LYS A 196 -3.63 17.09 36.34
CA LYS A 196 -2.21 17.16 36.69
C LYS A 196 -1.79 18.51 37.26
N LEU A 197 -2.34 19.61 36.76
CA LEU A 197 -2.10 20.95 37.30
C LEU A 197 -2.69 21.09 38.72
N LEU A 198 -3.87 20.52 38.98
CA LEU A 198 -4.47 20.50 40.31
C LEU A 198 -3.64 19.67 41.29
N GLU A 199 -3.17 18.49 40.89
CA GLU A 199 -2.26 17.66 41.69
C GLU A 199 -0.98 18.42 42.03
N ALA A 200 -0.35 19.06 41.04
CA ALA A 200 0.84 19.87 41.24
C ALA A 200 0.57 21.08 42.15
N GLY A 201 -0.58 21.74 42.01
CA GLY A 201 -1.01 22.83 42.88
C GLY A 201 -1.12 22.39 44.34
N LYS A 202 -1.84 21.28 44.61
CA LYS A 202 -1.96 20.69 45.95
C LYS A 202 -0.61 20.32 46.56
N LEU A 203 0.32 19.79 45.75
CA LEU A 203 1.67 19.45 46.20
C LEU A 203 2.47 20.70 46.59
N ILE A 204 2.30 21.79 45.84
CA ILE A 204 2.97 23.07 46.10
C ILE A 204 2.39 23.75 47.35
N ASP A 205 1.08 23.67 47.57
CA ASP A 205 0.42 24.23 48.76
C ASP A 205 0.90 23.59 50.07
N GLN A 206 1.35 22.33 50.03
CA GLN A 206 1.92 21.65 51.21
C GLN A 206 3.21 22.30 51.72
N SER A 207 3.93 23.07 50.89
CA SER A 207 5.20 23.70 51.26
C SER A 207 5.27 25.15 50.75
N PRO A 208 5.17 26.16 51.64
CA PRO A 208 5.31 27.57 51.27
C PRO A 208 6.62 27.92 50.55
N SER A 209 7.66 27.10 50.74
CA SER A 209 8.95 27.23 50.05
C SER A 209 8.89 26.87 48.57
N ALA A 210 7.99 25.97 48.16
CA ALA A 210 7.86 25.53 46.76
C ALA A 210 7.31 26.64 45.85
N ILE A 211 6.35 27.43 46.32
CA ILE A 211 5.83 28.60 45.59
C ILE A 211 6.96 29.62 45.35
N LYS A 212 7.78 29.89 46.38
CA LYS A 212 8.92 30.82 46.26
C LYS A 212 9.96 30.34 45.24
N LEU A 213 10.30 29.04 45.25
CA LEU A 213 11.21 28.47 44.25
C LEU A 213 10.65 28.59 42.84
N ARG A 214 9.35 28.32 42.65
CA ARG A 214 8.70 28.51 41.35
C ARG A 214 8.71 29.96 40.91
N LEU A 215 8.48 30.91 41.82
CA LEU A 215 8.60 32.34 41.56
C LEU A 215 10.02 32.71 41.09
N TYR A 216 11.06 32.22 41.76
CA TYR A 216 12.45 32.46 41.34
C TYR A 216 12.76 31.84 39.97
N GLN A 217 12.26 30.63 39.68
CA GLN A 217 12.41 30.01 38.36
C GLN A 217 11.71 30.84 37.27
N THR A 218 10.48 31.32 37.52
CA THR A 218 9.78 32.20 36.57
C THR A 218 10.55 33.50 36.33
N LEU A 219 11.13 34.10 37.38
CA LEU A 219 11.98 35.30 37.24
C LEU A 219 13.23 35.02 36.41
N SER A 220 13.88 33.87 36.62
CA SER A 220 15.04 33.45 35.83
C SER A 220 14.69 33.24 34.36
N ASN A 221 13.53 32.64 34.07
CA ASN A 221 13.09 32.44 32.68
C ASN A 221 12.74 33.76 31.99
N ILE A 222 12.04 34.66 32.67
CA ILE A 222 11.72 36.00 32.14
C ILE A 222 13.01 36.81 31.91
N ALA A 223 13.99 36.73 32.83
CA ALA A 223 15.29 37.37 32.67
C ALA A 223 16.10 36.79 31.51
N ALA A 224 15.94 35.50 31.21
CA ALA A 224 16.58 34.85 30.06
C ALA A 224 15.96 35.26 28.71
N GLU A 225 14.65 35.55 28.65
CA GLU A 225 13.95 35.94 27.42
C GLU A 225 14.20 37.39 26.94
N LYS A 226 15.06 38.17 27.60
CA LYS A 226 15.42 39.57 27.21
C LYS A 226 14.21 40.50 26.98
N ASN A 227 13.09 40.32 27.69
CA ASN A 227 11.92 41.17 27.54
C ASN A 227 12.02 42.42 28.44
N SER A 228 11.81 43.63 27.91
CA SER A 228 12.11 44.91 28.58
C SER A 228 11.03 45.41 29.55
N THR A 229 9.88 44.74 29.63
CA THR A 229 8.75 45.13 30.48
C THR A 229 8.39 44.00 31.43
N ILE A 230 8.74 44.15 32.71
CA ILE A 230 8.45 43.18 33.77
C ILE A 230 7.11 43.56 34.41
N LEU A 231 6.04 42.85 34.06
CA LEU A 231 4.76 43.00 34.73
C LEU A 231 4.77 42.13 36.00
N PHE A 232 4.77 42.76 37.18
CA PHE A 232 4.83 42.06 38.47
C PHE A 232 3.41 41.91 39.06
N PRO A 233 2.78 40.71 39.03
CA PRO A 233 1.56 40.47 39.78
C PRO A 233 1.91 40.29 41.27
N PHE A 234 1.61 41.30 42.09
CA PHE A 234 1.78 41.23 43.54
C PHE A 234 0.51 40.59 44.16
N PRO A 235 0.61 39.47 44.91
CA PRO A 235 -0.55 38.84 45.54
C PRO A 235 -1.13 39.75 46.63
N GLU A 236 -2.43 40.02 46.56
CA GLU A 236 -3.14 40.89 47.51
C GLU A 236 -3.13 40.33 48.95
N GLU A 237 -2.89 39.02 49.10
CA GLU A 237 -2.83 38.30 50.39
C GLU A 237 -1.68 38.73 51.29
N VAL A 238 -0.64 39.38 50.74
CA VAL A 238 0.52 39.90 51.49
C VAL A 238 0.24 41.32 52.01
N LEU A 239 -0.84 41.98 51.56
CA LEU A 239 -1.22 43.29 52.09
C LEU A 239 -1.84 43.12 53.49
N PRO A 240 -1.30 43.78 54.53
CA PRO A 240 -1.91 43.74 55.85
C PRO A 240 -3.31 44.36 55.76
N ARG A 241 -4.35 43.54 56.00
CA ARG A 241 -5.75 43.98 56.05
C ARG A 241 -5.88 45.02 57.17
N LYS A 242 -5.90 46.30 56.81
CA LYS A 242 -6.04 47.42 57.75
C LYS A 242 -7.37 47.26 58.49
N ALA A 243 -7.32 46.89 59.77
CA ALA A 243 -8.49 46.78 60.63
C ALA A 243 -9.14 48.16 60.79
N ASN A 244 -10.17 48.44 59.99
CA ASN A 244 -10.93 49.69 60.09
C ASN A 244 -11.92 49.58 61.25
N ASN A 245 -11.45 49.98 62.43
CA ASN A 245 -12.24 50.12 63.63
C ASN A 245 -12.85 51.53 63.65
N LYS A 246 -14.10 51.71 63.19
CA LYS A 246 -14.91 52.89 63.54
C LYS A 246 -16.32 52.50 63.99
N LYS A 247 -16.50 52.68 65.31
CA LYS A 247 -17.70 52.59 66.13
C LYS A 247 -18.89 53.38 65.56
N LYS A 248 -20.07 52.75 65.68
CA LYS A 248 -21.39 53.29 66.13
C LYS A 248 -21.64 54.81 65.98
N LYS A 249 -22.67 55.16 65.19
CA LYS A 249 -23.76 56.12 65.49
C LYS A 249 -24.99 55.65 64.68
N LYS A 250 -25.94 54.90 65.24
CA LYS A 250 -27.17 55.32 65.95
C LYS A 250 -27.98 56.44 65.27
N LYS A 251 -29.25 56.11 64.97
CA LYS A 251 -30.42 56.96 64.64
C LYS A 251 -30.35 57.63 63.26
N LYS A 252 -31.37 57.61 62.41
CA LYS A 252 -32.82 57.43 62.56
C LYS A 252 -33.35 56.78 61.28
#